data_AF-A0AA88D1M0-F1
#
_entry.id   AF-A0AA88D1M0-F1
#
_cell.length_a   1.000
_cell.length_b   1.000
_cell.length_c   1.000
_cell.angle_alpha   90.00
_cell.angle_beta   90.00
_cell.angle_gamma   90.00
#
_symmetry.space_group_name_H-M   'P 1'
#
loop_
_entity.id
_entity.type
_entity.pdbx_description
1 polymer ?
#
loop_
_entity_poly.entity_id
_entity_poly.type
_entity_poly.pdbx_seq_one_letter_code
_entity_poly.pdbx_strand_id
1 'polypeptide(L)'
;MAEEAHAQVIDQVVQEALDKANLSERDLSAVAVTIGPGLSLCLRVGVRKARKIAGSFNLPIIGVHHMEAHALVARLTERDLQFPFMALLISGGHNLLILARDLGQYIQLGTTIDDAIGEAYDKTAKWLGLDLRRSGGPAIEELALEGNAESIKFSIPMRQHKDCNFSYAGLKTQVRLAIESKNVNAAIPISSASSEDRRSRADIAASFQRVAVLHLEERCQRAMEWALKIEPSIKHLVVSGGVASNKYVRARLDQVVKKNNLHLVCPPPSLCTDNGVMVAWTGIEQFRVGRFDPPPPAEESEDFVYDIRPRWPLGEEHAEGRSEARSLRTARIHPSLTSLVQASLQQQQ
;
A
#
# COMPACT_ATOMS: atom_id res chain seq x y z
N MET A 1 -4.36 -12.33 19.67
CA MET A 1 -4.93 -11.53 18.55
C MET A 1 -3.93 -10.45 18.13
N ALA A 2 -4.09 -9.80 16.97
CA ALA A 2 -3.11 -8.81 16.46
C ALA A 2 -2.89 -7.62 17.41
N GLU A 3 -3.95 -7.13 18.07
CA GLU A 3 -3.87 -6.06 19.09
C GLU A 3 -2.95 -6.46 20.26
N GLU A 4 -3.15 -7.65 20.82
CA GLU A 4 -2.34 -8.16 21.94
C GLU A 4 -0.87 -8.27 21.55
N ALA A 5 -0.58 -8.74 20.33
CA ALA A 5 0.78 -8.82 19.83
C ALA A 5 1.43 -7.43 19.75
N HIS A 6 0.71 -6.40 19.27
CA HIS A 6 1.20 -5.02 19.31
C HIS A 6 1.44 -4.56 20.74
N ALA A 7 0.49 -4.78 21.66
CA ALA A 7 0.59 -4.34 23.05
C ALA A 7 1.77 -4.98 23.79
N GLN A 8 2.07 -6.25 23.50
CA GLN A 8 3.18 -6.98 24.10
C GLN A 8 4.56 -6.46 23.69
N VAL A 9 4.72 -5.97 22.45
CA VAL A 9 6.04 -5.63 21.90
C VAL A 9 6.30 -4.14 21.77
N ILE A 10 5.27 -3.28 21.81
CA ILE A 10 5.44 -1.86 21.45
C ILE A 10 6.43 -1.12 22.36
N ASP A 11 6.43 -1.39 23.67
CA ASP A 11 7.36 -0.76 24.60
C ASP A 11 8.80 -1.19 24.31
N GLN A 12 9.02 -2.49 24.07
CA GLN A 12 10.34 -3.03 23.72
C GLN A 12 10.84 -2.45 22.40
N VAL A 13 10.00 -2.39 21.35
CA VAL A 13 10.40 -1.90 20.03
C VAL A 13 10.78 -0.41 20.08
N VAL A 14 10.03 0.40 20.84
CA VAL A 14 10.36 1.81 21.03
C VAL A 14 11.69 1.97 21.78
N GLN A 15 11.86 1.23 22.89
CA GLN A 15 13.10 1.30 23.66
C GLN A 15 14.31 0.86 22.84
N GLU A 16 14.20 -0.26 22.11
CA GLU A 16 15.27 -0.74 21.23
C GLU A 16 15.62 0.29 20.13
N ALA A 17 14.65 1.04 19.62
CA ALA A 17 14.90 2.07 18.63
C ALA A 17 15.68 3.25 19.22
N LEU A 18 15.33 3.68 20.43
CA LEU A 18 16.03 4.73 21.18
C LEU A 18 17.46 4.28 21.54
N ASP A 19 17.62 3.07 22.07
CA ASP A 19 18.91 2.49 22.44
C ASP A 19 19.84 2.38 21.23
N LYS A 20 19.34 1.87 20.09
CA LYS A 20 20.11 1.79 18.84
C LYS A 20 20.49 3.17 18.29
N ALA A 21 19.69 4.19 18.54
CA ALA A 21 19.99 5.57 18.18
C ALA A 21 20.92 6.27 19.19
N ASN A 22 21.15 5.67 20.36
CA ASN A 22 21.80 6.28 21.51
C ASN A 22 21.13 7.61 21.92
N LEU A 23 19.80 7.60 21.98
CA LEU A 23 18.95 8.72 22.36
C LEU A 23 18.01 8.33 23.49
N SER A 24 17.48 9.34 24.18
CA SER A 24 16.35 9.22 25.11
C SER A 24 15.13 9.96 24.56
N GLU A 25 13.97 9.81 25.18
CA GLU A 25 12.77 10.55 24.81
C GLU A 25 12.93 12.07 24.95
N ARG A 26 13.87 12.52 25.80
CA ARG A 26 14.19 13.95 25.97
C ARG A 26 14.89 14.57 24.77
N ASP A 27 15.50 13.74 23.92
CA ASP A 27 16.22 14.17 22.72
C ASP A 27 15.29 14.29 21.50
N LEU A 28 14.04 13.85 21.63
CA LEU A 28 13.06 13.89 20.55
C LEU A 28 12.49 15.30 20.38
N SER A 29 12.22 15.69 19.12
CA SER A 29 11.56 16.97 18.80
C SER A 29 10.05 16.85 18.62
N ALA A 30 9.55 15.66 18.29
CA ALA A 30 8.14 15.36 18.10
C ALA A 30 7.91 13.83 18.05
N VAL A 31 6.65 13.40 18.17
CA VAL A 31 6.25 11.99 18.06
C VAL A 31 5.25 11.83 16.90
N ALA A 32 5.61 11.04 15.89
CA ALA A 32 4.72 10.71 14.78
C ALA A 32 4.09 9.32 14.96
N VAL A 33 2.79 9.19 14.67
CA VAL A 33 2.06 7.94 14.84
C VAL A 33 0.98 7.77 13.78
N THR A 34 0.83 6.55 13.27
CA THR A 34 -0.27 6.22 12.35
C THR A 34 -1.61 6.29 13.08
N ILE A 35 -2.54 7.12 12.59
CA ILE A 35 -3.91 7.21 13.11
C ILE A 35 -4.96 6.58 12.18
N GLY A 36 -4.55 6.18 10.98
CA GLY A 36 -5.39 5.44 10.04
C GLY A 36 -4.87 5.48 8.59
N PRO A 37 -5.49 4.75 7.65
CA PRO A 37 -6.44 3.66 7.90
C PRO A 37 -5.79 2.43 8.56
N GLY A 38 -6.61 1.50 9.06
CA GLY A 38 -6.13 0.28 9.70
C GLY A 38 -7.13 -0.34 10.68
N LEU A 39 -6.74 -1.44 11.32
CA LEU A 39 -7.55 -2.08 12.36
C LEU A 39 -7.61 -1.19 13.60
N SER A 40 -8.82 -0.76 13.98
CA SER A 40 -9.05 0.24 15.05
C SER A 40 -8.34 -0.12 16.36
N LEU A 41 -8.43 -1.39 16.77
CA LEU A 41 -7.84 -1.90 18.00
C LEU A 41 -6.30 -1.86 17.98
N CYS A 42 -5.70 -2.14 16.82
CA CYS A 42 -4.23 -2.07 16.65
C CYS A 42 -3.74 -0.61 16.60
N LEU A 43 -4.47 0.27 15.90
CA LEU A 43 -4.17 1.71 15.86
C LEU A 43 -4.14 2.32 17.27
N ARG A 44 -5.12 1.94 18.10
CA ARG A 44 -5.23 2.42 19.49
C ARG A 44 -3.98 2.15 20.32
N VAL A 45 -3.35 0.99 20.16
CA VAL A 45 -2.10 0.65 20.89
C VAL A 45 -0.98 1.64 20.53
N GLY A 46 -0.79 1.90 19.24
CA GLY A 46 0.21 2.85 18.75
C GLY A 46 -0.06 4.28 19.22
N VAL A 47 -1.30 4.75 19.05
CA VAL A 47 -1.70 6.11 19.45
C VAL A 47 -1.54 6.32 20.96
N ARG A 48 -1.95 5.34 21.79
CA ARG A 48 -1.77 5.41 23.24
C ARG A 48 -0.30 5.54 23.64
N LYS A 49 0.59 4.72 23.06
CA LYS A 49 2.04 4.81 23.34
C LYS A 49 2.61 6.16 22.91
N ALA A 50 2.27 6.62 21.71
CA ALA A 50 2.74 7.90 21.18
C ALA A 50 2.30 9.08 22.05
N ARG A 51 1.02 9.12 22.45
CA ARG A 51 0.48 10.16 23.33
C ARG A 51 1.12 10.15 24.71
N LYS A 52 1.36 8.96 25.30
CA LYS A 52 2.07 8.85 26.58
C LYS A 52 3.47 9.47 26.51
N ILE A 53 4.25 9.15 25.48
CA ILE A 53 5.58 9.76 25.29
C ILE A 53 5.44 11.27 25.07
N ALA A 54 4.58 11.69 24.14
CA ALA A 54 4.42 13.09 23.80
C ALA A 54 3.99 13.95 25.01
N GLY A 55 3.03 13.48 25.82
CA GLY A 55 2.58 14.19 27.01
C GLY A 55 3.60 14.19 28.14
N SER A 56 4.31 13.08 28.36
CA SER A 56 5.32 12.98 29.43
C SER A 56 6.53 13.89 29.20
N PHE A 57 6.87 14.14 27.94
CA PHE A 57 8.04 14.94 27.53
C PHE A 57 7.67 16.29 26.90
N ASN A 58 6.39 16.67 26.95
CA ASN A 58 5.87 17.91 26.37
C ASN A 58 6.26 18.11 24.89
N LEU A 59 6.11 17.05 24.09
CA LEU A 59 6.47 17.01 22.68
C LEU A 59 5.22 17.16 21.78
N PRO A 60 5.32 17.89 20.66
CA PRO A 60 4.31 17.86 19.61
C PRO A 60 4.02 16.45 19.11
N ILE A 61 2.77 16.20 18.71
CA ILE A 61 2.35 14.91 18.15
C ILE A 61 1.85 15.09 16.71
N ILE A 62 2.23 14.16 15.83
CA ILE A 62 1.82 14.15 14.42
C ILE A 62 1.03 12.89 14.13
N GLY A 63 -0.25 13.07 13.81
CA GLY A 63 -1.09 12.02 13.27
C GLY A 63 -0.79 11.77 11.78
N VAL A 64 -0.34 10.57 11.45
CA VAL A 64 0.09 10.20 10.09
C VAL A 64 -0.96 9.31 9.41
N HIS A 65 -1.23 9.61 8.14
CA HIS A 65 -2.01 8.75 7.28
C HIS A 65 -1.14 7.60 6.72
N HIS A 66 -1.54 6.35 6.96
CA HIS A 66 -0.76 5.17 6.59
C HIS A 66 -0.40 5.10 5.10
N MET A 67 -1.38 5.37 4.22
CA MET A 67 -1.12 5.38 2.77
C MET A 67 -0.32 6.60 2.31
N GLU A 68 -0.36 7.73 3.03
CA GLU A 68 0.50 8.87 2.75
C GLU A 68 1.95 8.48 3.04
N ALA A 69 2.18 7.79 4.15
CA ALA A 69 3.50 7.29 4.51
C ALA A 69 4.12 6.36 3.47
N HIS A 70 3.32 5.43 2.93
CA HIS A 70 3.76 4.57 1.83
C HIS A 70 4.14 5.35 0.55
N ALA A 71 3.49 6.47 0.27
CA ALA A 71 3.80 7.32 -0.88
C ALA A 71 5.06 8.17 -0.65
N LEU A 72 5.19 8.77 0.54
CA LEU A 72 6.26 9.72 0.85
C LEU A 72 7.59 9.06 1.19
N VAL A 73 7.61 7.80 1.65
CA VAL A 73 8.88 7.12 2.01
C VAL A 73 9.88 7.06 0.86
N ALA A 74 9.42 7.11 -0.40
CA ALA A 74 10.31 7.20 -1.55
C ALA A 74 11.18 8.48 -1.53
N ARG A 75 10.65 9.60 -0.99
CA ARG A 75 11.35 10.89 -0.89
C ARG A 75 12.48 10.87 0.14
N LEU A 76 12.48 9.90 1.06
CA LEU A 76 13.60 9.67 1.98
C LEU A 76 14.84 9.19 1.21
N THR A 77 14.63 8.28 0.24
CA THR A 77 15.72 7.64 -0.49
C THR A 77 16.05 8.33 -1.81
N GLU A 78 15.06 8.94 -2.45
CA GLU A 78 15.18 9.62 -3.75
C GLU A 78 15.07 11.13 -3.55
N ARG A 79 16.21 11.81 -3.52
CA ARG A 79 16.28 13.25 -3.18
C ARG A 79 15.70 14.14 -4.28
N ASP A 80 15.77 13.67 -5.52
CA ASP A 80 15.27 14.41 -6.69
C ASP A 80 13.76 14.22 -6.90
N LEU A 81 13.12 13.32 -6.13
CA LEU A 81 11.68 13.16 -6.12
C LEU A 81 11.05 14.40 -5.48
N GLN A 82 10.45 15.26 -6.29
CA GLN A 82 9.70 16.44 -5.86
C GLN A 82 8.23 16.31 -6.28
N PHE A 83 7.35 17.01 -5.56
CA PHE A 83 5.97 17.18 -6.02
C PHE A 83 5.93 18.03 -7.30
N PRO A 84 4.96 17.81 -8.21
CA PRO A 84 3.99 16.71 -8.19
C PRO A 84 4.59 15.39 -8.68
N PHE A 85 4.12 14.27 -8.13
CA PHE A 85 4.45 12.92 -8.59
C PHE A 85 3.25 11.99 -8.50
N MET A 86 3.28 10.89 -9.24
CA MET A 86 2.28 9.83 -9.10
C MET A 86 2.77 8.76 -8.12
N ALA A 87 1.85 8.10 -7.41
CA ALA A 87 2.17 6.91 -6.64
C ALA A 87 1.19 5.77 -6.90
N LEU A 88 1.73 4.56 -7.06
CA LEU A 88 1.02 3.29 -7.10
C LEU A 88 1.38 2.51 -5.84
N LEU A 89 0.40 2.35 -4.95
CA LEU A 89 0.55 1.65 -3.68
C LEU A 89 -0.09 0.27 -3.81
N ILE A 90 0.74 -0.77 -3.86
CA ILE A 90 0.36 -2.17 -4.12
C ILE A 90 0.80 -3.10 -3.00
N SER A 91 -0.13 -3.38 -2.08
CA SER A 91 0.07 -4.25 -0.92
C SER A 91 -0.85 -5.48 -0.97
N GLY A 92 -0.89 -6.25 0.11
CA GLY A 92 -1.82 -7.37 0.28
C GLY A 92 -3.29 -6.95 0.17
N GLY A 93 -3.63 -5.74 0.65
CA GLY A 93 -5.01 -5.26 0.75
C GLY A 93 -5.35 -4.03 -0.10
N HIS A 94 -4.37 -3.47 -0.83
CA HIS A 94 -4.58 -2.23 -1.57
C HIS A 94 -3.93 -2.29 -2.94
N ASN A 95 -4.66 -1.82 -3.95
CA ASN A 95 -4.13 -1.18 -5.13
C ASN A 95 -4.66 0.24 -5.11
N LEU A 96 -3.80 1.24 -4.98
CA LEU A 96 -4.20 2.64 -4.95
C LEU A 96 -3.30 3.43 -5.89
N LEU A 97 -3.91 4.07 -6.90
CA LEU A 97 -3.26 5.00 -7.81
C LEU A 97 -3.63 6.42 -7.42
N ILE A 98 -2.63 7.23 -7.10
CA ILE A 98 -2.80 8.63 -6.74
C ILE A 98 -1.89 9.55 -7.55
N LEU A 99 -2.37 10.77 -7.75
CA LEU A 99 -1.54 11.92 -8.08
C LEU A 99 -1.34 12.72 -6.79
N ALA A 100 -0.09 12.83 -6.36
CA ALA A 100 0.34 13.64 -5.24
C ALA A 100 0.78 15.01 -5.73
N ARG A 101 -0.01 16.06 -5.46
CA ARG A 101 0.29 17.43 -5.87
C ARG A 101 1.16 18.18 -4.89
N ASP A 102 0.97 17.90 -3.61
CA ASP A 102 1.74 18.44 -2.49
C ASP A 102 1.45 17.57 -1.25
N LEU A 103 2.15 17.83 -0.15
CA LEU A 103 1.90 17.20 1.14
C LEU A 103 0.44 17.43 1.57
N GLY A 104 -0.29 16.35 1.84
CA GLY A 104 -1.72 16.40 2.15
C GLY A 104 -2.63 16.62 0.94
N GLN A 105 -2.12 16.82 -0.27
CA GLN A 105 -2.92 17.11 -1.48
C GLN A 105 -2.84 15.96 -2.49
N TYR A 106 -3.84 15.08 -2.46
CA TYR A 106 -3.88 13.85 -3.24
C TYR A 106 -5.16 13.75 -4.05
N ILE A 107 -5.03 13.28 -5.29
CA ILE A 107 -6.14 12.90 -6.17
C ILE A 107 -6.08 11.39 -6.35
N GLN A 108 -7.12 10.67 -5.96
CA GLN A 108 -7.27 9.25 -6.22
C GLN A 108 -7.73 9.04 -7.67
N LEU A 109 -6.85 8.48 -8.49
CA LEU A 109 -7.10 8.17 -9.89
C LEU A 109 -7.81 6.81 -10.04
N GLY A 110 -7.49 5.87 -9.16
CA GLY A 110 -8.10 4.55 -9.16
C GLY A 110 -7.75 3.73 -7.92
N THR A 111 -8.60 2.77 -7.59
CA THR A 111 -8.38 1.91 -6.42
C THR A 111 -8.99 0.52 -6.60
N THR A 112 -8.70 -0.39 -5.68
CA THR A 112 -9.32 -1.72 -5.62
C THR A 112 -10.83 -1.63 -5.40
N ILE A 113 -11.61 -2.35 -6.21
CA ILE A 113 -13.06 -2.48 -6.06
C ILE A 113 -13.48 -3.86 -5.48
N ASP A 114 -12.63 -4.88 -5.59
CA ASP A 114 -12.80 -6.19 -4.94
C ASP A 114 -11.54 -6.66 -4.20
N ASP A 115 -10.82 -7.64 -4.74
CA ASP A 115 -9.56 -8.16 -4.21
C ASP A 115 -8.39 -7.33 -4.73
N ALA A 116 -7.40 -7.10 -3.87
CA ALA A 116 -6.13 -6.50 -4.28
C ALA A 116 -5.23 -7.53 -4.97
N ILE A 117 -4.23 -7.05 -5.72
CA ILE A 117 -3.26 -7.89 -6.41
C ILE A 117 -2.49 -8.79 -5.43
N GLY A 118 -2.09 -8.27 -4.26
CA GLY A 118 -1.36 -9.05 -3.26
C GLY A 118 -2.19 -10.23 -2.74
N GLU A 119 -3.47 -10.01 -2.42
CA GLU A 119 -4.39 -11.09 -2.06
C GLU A 119 -4.53 -12.14 -3.19
N ALA A 120 -4.59 -11.69 -4.45
CA ALA A 120 -4.66 -12.60 -5.58
C ALA A 120 -3.41 -13.48 -5.72
N TYR A 121 -2.21 -12.92 -5.47
CA TYR A 121 -0.97 -13.69 -5.41
C TYR A 121 -0.99 -14.69 -4.24
N ASP A 122 -1.36 -14.26 -3.04
CA ASP A 122 -1.39 -15.13 -1.85
C ASP A 122 -2.38 -16.30 -2.01
N LYS A 123 -3.58 -16.03 -2.52
CA LYS A 123 -4.58 -17.09 -2.76
C LYS A 123 -4.14 -18.04 -3.86
N THR A 124 -3.56 -17.53 -4.94
CA THR A 124 -3.04 -18.38 -6.03
C THR A 124 -1.89 -19.26 -5.53
N ALA A 125 -0.96 -18.70 -4.76
CA ALA A 125 0.15 -19.45 -4.17
C ALA A 125 -0.35 -20.58 -3.25
N LYS A 126 -1.36 -20.28 -2.43
CA LYS A 126 -2.01 -21.28 -1.57
C LYS A 126 -2.66 -22.40 -2.38
N TRP A 127 -3.40 -22.08 -3.44
CA TRP A 127 -4.05 -23.10 -4.28
C TRP A 127 -3.08 -23.94 -5.09
N LEU A 128 -1.89 -23.41 -5.39
CA LEU A 128 -0.82 -24.16 -6.04
C LEU A 128 0.04 -24.97 -5.05
N GLY A 129 -0.30 -25.00 -3.76
CA GLY A 129 0.44 -25.76 -2.74
C GLY A 129 1.88 -25.27 -2.54
N LEU A 130 2.11 -23.96 -2.68
CA LEU A 130 3.42 -23.34 -2.51
C LEU A 130 3.74 -23.08 -1.04
N ASP A 131 5.03 -22.99 -0.74
CA ASP A 131 5.51 -22.59 0.58
C ASP A 131 5.34 -21.09 0.79
N LEU A 132 4.52 -20.71 1.78
CA LEU A 132 4.18 -19.31 2.07
C LEU A 132 5.03 -18.69 3.18
N ARG A 133 6.13 -19.31 3.61
CA ARG A 133 7.04 -18.74 4.61
C ARG A 133 7.50 -17.31 4.30
N ARG A 134 7.58 -16.94 3.02
CA ARG A 134 8.01 -15.61 2.53
C ARG A 134 6.87 -14.76 1.93
N SER A 135 5.60 -15.16 2.10
CA SER A 135 4.38 -14.71 1.39
C SER A 135 4.20 -15.33 -0.02
N GLY A 136 2.99 -15.23 -0.57
CA GLY A 136 2.64 -15.84 -1.86
C GLY A 136 3.21 -15.10 -3.07
N GLY A 137 3.46 -13.80 -2.95
CA GLY A 137 4.09 -12.97 -3.99
C GLY A 137 5.42 -13.56 -4.52
N PRO A 138 6.45 -13.68 -3.66
CA PRO A 138 7.73 -14.27 -4.03
C PRO A 138 7.62 -15.74 -4.47
N ALA A 139 6.74 -16.53 -3.85
CA ALA A 139 6.57 -17.94 -4.20
C ALA A 139 6.03 -18.13 -5.63
N ILE A 140 5.06 -17.31 -6.04
CA ILE A 140 4.54 -17.30 -7.41
C ILE A 140 5.61 -16.81 -8.38
N GLU A 141 6.34 -15.75 -8.04
CA GLU A 141 7.39 -15.20 -8.89
C GLU A 141 8.48 -16.23 -9.20
N GLU A 142 8.91 -16.99 -8.19
CA GLU A 142 9.92 -18.03 -8.34
C GLU A 142 9.43 -19.16 -9.25
N LEU A 143 8.23 -19.67 -8.98
CA LEU A 143 7.65 -20.76 -9.77
C LEU A 143 7.32 -20.36 -11.21
N ALA A 144 6.90 -19.11 -11.43
CA ALA A 144 6.58 -18.59 -12.75
C ALA A 144 7.78 -18.58 -13.71
N LEU A 145 9.01 -18.55 -13.20
CA LEU A 145 10.22 -18.64 -14.03
C LEU A 145 10.36 -20.01 -14.73
N GLU A 146 9.73 -21.04 -14.19
CA GLU A 146 9.76 -22.41 -14.75
C GLU A 146 8.63 -22.65 -15.76
N GLY A 147 7.66 -21.75 -15.85
CA GLY A 147 6.42 -21.93 -16.61
C GLY A 147 6.39 -21.18 -17.94
N ASN A 148 5.48 -21.59 -18.82
CA ASN A 148 5.12 -20.85 -20.01
C ASN A 148 3.94 -19.90 -19.71
N ALA A 149 4.18 -18.60 -19.78
CA ALA A 149 3.19 -17.56 -19.49
C ALA A 149 2.01 -17.48 -20.49
N GLU A 150 2.12 -18.15 -21.64
CA GLU A 150 1.05 -18.26 -22.65
C GLU A 150 0.33 -19.61 -22.63
N SER A 151 0.68 -20.51 -21.71
CA SER A 151 0.10 -21.86 -21.61
C SER A 151 -1.40 -21.83 -21.30
N ILE A 152 -1.85 -20.89 -20.47
CA ILE A 152 -3.25 -20.75 -20.07
C ILE A 152 -3.75 -19.36 -20.44
N LYS A 153 -4.86 -19.34 -21.18
CA LYS A 153 -5.50 -18.11 -21.65
C LYS A 153 -6.46 -17.58 -20.59
N PHE A 154 -5.95 -16.75 -19.67
CA PHE A 154 -6.79 -15.97 -18.79
C PHE A 154 -7.26 -14.67 -19.46
N SER A 155 -8.50 -14.28 -19.20
CA SER A 155 -9.06 -12.99 -19.59
C SER A 155 -8.60 -11.89 -18.63
N ILE A 156 -8.25 -10.74 -19.20
CA ILE A 156 -7.81 -9.56 -18.45
C ILE A 156 -9.01 -8.94 -17.72
N PRO A 157 -8.95 -8.75 -16.39
CA PRO A 157 -10.02 -8.12 -15.63
C PRO A 157 -10.40 -6.72 -16.14
N MET A 158 -11.69 -6.42 -16.09
CA MET A 158 -12.23 -5.08 -16.35
C MET A 158 -11.81 -4.43 -17.68
N ARG A 159 -11.39 -5.19 -18.70
CA ARG A 159 -10.79 -4.63 -19.93
C ARG A 159 -11.66 -3.60 -20.66
N GLN A 160 -12.99 -3.70 -20.53
CA GLN A 160 -13.95 -2.77 -21.13
C GLN A 160 -14.18 -1.49 -20.30
N HIS A 161 -13.77 -1.46 -19.03
CA HIS A 161 -13.92 -0.31 -18.15
C HIS A 161 -12.83 0.71 -18.44
N LYS A 162 -13.25 1.96 -18.68
CA LYS A 162 -12.36 3.10 -18.96
C LYS A 162 -11.86 3.83 -17.70
N ASP A 163 -12.09 3.28 -16.51
CA ASP A 163 -11.56 3.82 -15.25
C ASP A 163 -10.14 3.31 -14.94
N CYS A 164 -9.55 3.77 -13.83
CA CYS A 164 -8.26 3.24 -13.34
C CYS A 164 -8.43 2.28 -12.15
N ASN A 165 -9.62 1.70 -11.97
CA ASN A 165 -9.91 0.81 -10.85
C ASN A 165 -9.38 -0.60 -11.07
N PHE A 166 -9.18 -1.32 -9.97
CA PHE A 166 -8.59 -2.65 -9.96
C PHE A 166 -9.58 -3.71 -9.44
N SER A 167 -9.70 -4.82 -10.18
CA SER A 167 -10.39 -6.04 -9.78
C SER A 167 -9.51 -7.24 -10.10
N TYR A 168 -9.36 -8.15 -9.13
CA TYR A 168 -8.65 -9.41 -9.31
C TYR A 168 -9.49 -10.64 -8.93
N ALA A 169 -10.70 -10.46 -8.38
CA ALA A 169 -11.58 -11.57 -8.00
C ALA A 169 -11.94 -12.47 -9.20
N GLY A 170 -12.24 -11.88 -10.36
CA GLY A 170 -12.51 -12.62 -11.60
C GLY A 170 -11.31 -13.42 -12.10
N LEU A 171 -10.09 -12.89 -11.97
CA LEU A 171 -8.86 -13.60 -12.35
C LEU A 171 -8.60 -14.79 -11.43
N LYS A 172 -8.81 -14.64 -10.11
CA LYS A 172 -8.72 -15.76 -9.16
C LYS A 172 -9.68 -16.89 -9.50
N THR A 173 -10.92 -16.58 -9.89
CA THR A 173 -11.89 -17.62 -10.30
C THR A 173 -11.37 -18.39 -11.52
N GLN A 174 -10.79 -17.71 -12.50
CA GLN A 174 -10.20 -18.37 -13.67
C GLN A 174 -9.01 -19.26 -13.30
N VAL A 175 -8.14 -18.80 -12.39
CA VAL A 175 -7.02 -19.60 -11.86
C VAL A 175 -7.53 -20.86 -11.18
N ARG A 176 -8.56 -20.76 -10.33
CA ARG A 176 -9.15 -21.93 -9.66
C ARG A 176 -9.67 -22.95 -10.68
N LEU A 177 -10.37 -22.51 -11.72
CA LEU A 177 -10.85 -23.38 -12.79
C LEU A 177 -9.69 -24.03 -13.58
N ALA A 178 -8.59 -23.31 -13.80
CA ALA A 178 -7.41 -23.88 -14.44
C ALA A 178 -6.75 -24.97 -13.58
N ILE A 179 -6.63 -24.76 -12.26
CA ILE A 179 -6.13 -25.74 -11.29
C ILE A 179 -6.99 -27.01 -11.32
N GLU A 180 -8.32 -26.86 -11.28
CA GLU A 180 -9.27 -27.98 -11.38
C GLU A 180 -9.09 -28.74 -12.70
N SER A 181 -9.03 -28.02 -13.84
CA SER A 181 -8.87 -28.64 -15.16
C SER A 181 -7.55 -29.42 -15.34
N LYS A 182 -6.51 -29.01 -14.61
CA LYS A 182 -5.18 -29.64 -14.64
C LYS A 182 -5.01 -30.71 -13.54
N ASN A 183 -6.06 -30.99 -12.76
CA ASN A 183 -6.04 -31.93 -11.63
C ASN A 183 -4.92 -31.63 -10.61
N VAL A 184 -4.58 -30.35 -10.43
CA VAL A 184 -3.57 -29.92 -9.46
C VAL A 184 -4.13 -30.08 -8.05
N ASN A 185 -3.46 -30.88 -7.21
CA ASN A 185 -3.86 -31.10 -5.82
C ASN A 185 -2.99 -30.32 -4.84
N ALA A 186 -3.53 -29.25 -4.27
CA ALA A 186 -2.85 -28.41 -3.27
C ALA A 186 -2.43 -29.18 -1.99
N ALA A 187 -3.03 -30.34 -1.70
CA ALA A 187 -2.62 -31.17 -0.57
C ALA A 187 -1.25 -31.84 -0.77
N ILE A 188 -0.77 -31.91 -2.03
CA ILE A 188 0.59 -32.35 -2.35
C ILE A 188 1.47 -31.08 -2.38
N PRO A 189 2.40 -30.92 -1.43
CA PRO A 189 3.34 -29.81 -1.46
C PRO A 189 4.14 -29.83 -2.75
N ILE A 190 4.50 -28.65 -3.27
CA ILE A 190 5.25 -28.56 -4.53
C ILE A 190 6.60 -29.31 -4.51
N SER A 191 7.19 -29.50 -3.33
CA SER A 191 8.40 -30.30 -3.13
C SER A 191 8.23 -31.79 -3.43
N SER A 192 6.99 -32.28 -3.37
CA SER A 192 6.62 -33.69 -3.56
C SER A 192 5.79 -33.91 -4.83
N ALA A 193 5.61 -32.86 -5.64
CA ALA A 193 4.91 -32.91 -6.91
C ALA A 193 5.69 -33.71 -7.95
N SER A 194 4.99 -34.44 -8.83
CA SER A 194 5.61 -35.03 -10.01
C SER A 194 6.12 -33.93 -10.95
N SER A 195 7.02 -34.28 -11.88
CA SER A 195 7.53 -33.31 -12.86
C SER A 195 6.41 -32.70 -13.73
N GLU A 196 5.36 -33.47 -14.04
CA GLU A 196 4.20 -33.01 -14.80
C GLU A 196 3.30 -32.08 -13.99
N ASP A 197 3.04 -32.40 -12.72
CA ASP A 197 2.27 -31.56 -11.81
C ASP A 197 3.01 -30.24 -11.54
N ARG A 198 4.33 -30.28 -11.26
CA ARG A 198 5.14 -29.08 -11.09
C ARG A 198 5.10 -28.18 -12.33
N ARG A 199 5.23 -28.75 -13.53
CA ARG A 199 5.12 -27.99 -14.79
C ARG A 199 3.74 -27.35 -14.95
N SER A 200 2.68 -28.08 -14.65
CA SER A 200 1.31 -27.54 -14.69
C SER A 200 1.11 -26.38 -13.71
N ARG A 201 1.64 -26.50 -12.49
CA ARG A 201 1.63 -25.40 -11.49
C ARG A 201 2.44 -24.20 -11.96
N ALA A 202 3.60 -24.42 -12.58
CA ALA A 202 4.45 -23.37 -13.14
C ALA A 202 3.77 -22.61 -14.28
N ASP A 203 3.14 -23.34 -15.20
CA ASP A 203 2.34 -22.80 -16.29
C ASP A 203 1.18 -21.92 -15.79
N ILE A 204 0.47 -22.37 -14.75
CA ILE A 204 -0.58 -21.59 -14.07
C ILE A 204 0.00 -20.33 -13.43
N ALA A 205 1.10 -20.45 -12.66
CA ALA A 205 1.74 -19.32 -11.99
C ALA A 205 2.22 -18.26 -12.99
N ALA A 206 2.90 -18.67 -14.06
CA ALA A 206 3.40 -17.79 -15.11
C ALA A 206 2.25 -17.07 -15.86
N SER A 207 1.21 -17.83 -16.24
CA SER A 207 0.04 -17.27 -16.93
C SER A 207 -0.74 -16.30 -16.05
N PHE A 208 -0.88 -16.62 -14.75
CA PHE A 208 -1.52 -15.74 -13.76
C PHE A 208 -0.72 -14.45 -13.58
N GLN A 209 0.59 -14.55 -13.31
CA GLN A 209 1.45 -13.38 -13.09
C GLN A 209 1.43 -12.45 -14.30
N ARG A 210 1.51 -13.00 -15.51
CA ARG A 210 1.43 -12.21 -16.74
C ARG A 210 0.12 -11.42 -16.83
N VAL A 211 -1.04 -12.07 -16.65
CA VAL A 211 -2.34 -11.41 -16.80
C VAL A 211 -2.65 -10.45 -15.64
N ALA A 212 -2.23 -10.78 -14.42
CA ALA A 212 -2.36 -9.90 -13.26
C ALA A 212 -1.56 -8.60 -13.47
N VAL A 213 -0.33 -8.71 -13.95
CA VAL A 213 0.51 -7.54 -14.21
C VAL A 213 0.08 -6.78 -15.45
N LEU A 214 -0.44 -7.45 -16.49
CA LEU A 214 -0.98 -6.76 -17.66
C LEU A 214 -2.17 -5.86 -17.29
N HIS A 215 -3.07 -6.31 -16.42
CA HIS A 215 -4.14 -5.46 -15.89
C HIS A 215 -3.57 -4.26 -15.11
N LEU A 216 -2.54 -4.48 -14.29
CA LEU A 216 -1.84 -3.40 -13.59
C LEU A 216 -1.25 -2.37 -14.56
N GLU A 217 -0.57 -2.82 -15.61
CA GLU A 217 0.01 -2.00 -16.68
C GLU A 217 -1.06 -1.15 -17.38
N GLU A 218 -2.21 -1.74 -17.76
CA GLU A 218 -3.30 -1.04 -18.45
C GLU A 218 -3.90 0.08 -17.58
N ARG A 219 -4.05 -0.13 -16.26
CA ARG A 219 -4.54 0.93 -15.35
C ARG A 219 -3.50 2.01 -15.12
N CYS A 220 -2.23 1.65 -14.98
CA CYS A 220 -1.15 2.62 -14.79
C CYS A 220 -0.98 3.50 -16.04
N GLN A 221 -1.03 2.92 -17.24
CA GLN A 221 -0.97 3.67 -18.49
C GLN A 221 -2.06 4.76 -18.53
N ARG A 222 -3.31 4.37 -18.27
CA ARG A 222 -4.44 5.31 -18.28
C ARG A 222 -4.33 6.36 -17.17
N ALA A 223 -3.91 5.97 -15.98
CA ALA A 223 -3.73 6.90 -14.89
C ALA A 223 -2.63 7.93 -15.19
N MET A 224 -1.55 7.53 -15.88
CA MET A 224 -0.51 8.47 -16.33
C MET A 224 -1.06 9.45 -17.37
N GLU A 225 -1.87 8.98 -18.33
CA GLU A 225 -2.54 9.86 -19.30
C GLU A 225 -3.46 10.88 -18.62
N TRP A 226 -4.21 10.47 -17.59
CA TRP A 226 -5.04 11.37 -16.79
C TRP A 226 -4.19 12.35 -15.98
N ALA A 227 -3.20 11.85 -15.25
CA ALA A 227 -2.35 12.66 -14.40
C ALA A 227 -1.57 13.71 -15.20
N LEU A 228 -1.04 13.37 -16.38
CA LEU A 228 -0.32 14.31 -17.25
C LEU A 228 -1.22 15.41 -17.84
N LYS A 229 -2.52 15.15 -18.02
CA LYS A 229 -3.48 16.21 -18.39
C LYS A 229 -3.74 17.16 -17.21
N ILE A 230 -3.75 16.63 -16.00
CA ILE A 230 -4.03 17.39 -14.78
C ILE A 230 -2.79 18.20 -14.34
N GLU A 231 -1.61 17.58 -14.36
CA GLU A 231 -0.30 18.14 -13.98
C GLU A 231 0.76 17.74 -15.03
N PRO A 232 0.95 18.54 -16.10
CA PRO A 232 1.93 18.23 -17.16
C PRO A 232 3.39 18.18 -16.70
N SER A 233 3.69 18.68 -15.49
CA SER A 233 5.03 18.76 -14.92
C SER A 233 5.48 17.49 -14.19
N ILE A 234 4.61 16.49 -14.03
CA ILE A 234 4.97 15.21 -13.38
C ILE A 234 6.14 14.57 -14.11
N LYS A 235 7.11 14.07 -13.35
CA LYS A 235 8.26 13.33 -13.87
C LYS A 235 8.41 11.92 -13.33
N HIS A 236 7.69 11.58 -12.26
CA HIS A 236 7.94 10.35 -11.50
C HIS A 236 6.65 9.56 -11.25
N LEU A 237 6.76 8.23 -11.36
CA LEU A 237 5.83 7.28 -10.77
C LEU A 237 6.54 6.51 -9.65
N VAL A 238 6.10 6.74 -8.42
CA VAL A 238 6.51 5.97 -7.25
C VAL A 238 5.72 4.67 -7.20
N VAL A 239 6.38 3.54 -6.96
CA VAL A 239 5.70 2.24 -6.73
C VAL A 239 6.16 1.67 -5.41
N SER A 240 5.23 1.52 -4.47
CA SER A 240 5.48 1.06 -3.10
C SER A 240 4.46 0.01 -2.68
N GLY A 241 4.69 -0.64 -1.54
CA GLY A 241 3.90 -1.78 -1.05
C GLY A 241 4.59 -3.14 -1.27
N GLY A 242 4.14 -4.18 -0.57
CA GLY A 242 4.78 -5.50 -0.61
C GLY A 242 4.90 -6.10 -2.03
N VAL A 243 3.90 -5.91 -2.88
CA VAL A 243 3.90 -6.43 -4.26
C VAL A 243 4.86 -5.64 -5.14
N ALA A 244 5.19 -4.39 -4.78
CA ALA A 244 6.22 -3.62 -5.47
C ALA A 244 7.59 -4.27 -5.38
N SER A 245 7.85 -5.23 -4.48
CA SER A 245 9.13 -5.96 -4.41
C SER A 245 9.31 -7.03 -5.49
N ASN A 246 8.24 -7.38 -6.22
CA ASN A 246 8.27 -8.35 -7.31
C ASN A 246 9.03 -7.76 -8.52
N LYS A 247 10.09 -8.45 -8.97
CA LYS A 247 10.96 -8.00 -10.07
C LYS A 247 10.23 -7.96 -11.39
N TYR A 248 9.36 -8.93 -11.67
CA TYR A 248 8.56 -8.93 -12.88
C TYR A 248 7.62 -7.72 -12.92
N VAL A 249 6.91 -7.42 -11.81
CA VAL A 249 6.07 -6.21 -11.68
C VAL A 249 6.90 -4.95 -11.94
N ARG A 250 8.06 -4.80 -11.28
CA ARG A 250 8.95 -3.63 -11.48
C ARG A 250 9.37 -3.48 -12.94
N ALA A 251 9.83 -4.57 -13.57
CA ALA A 251 10.32 -4.55 -14.95
C ALA A 251 9.21 -4.16 -15.95
N ARG A 252 7.98 -4.69 -15.75
CA ARG A 252 6.83 -4.34 -16.59
C ARG A 252 6.41 -2.89 -16.41
N LEU A 253 6.29 -2.42 -15.17
CA LEU A 253 5.92 -1.02 -14.88
C LEU A 253 6.98 -0.03 -15.40
N ASP A 254 8.27 -0.33 -15.30
CA ASP A 254 9.34 0.51 -15.85
C ASP A 254 9.18 0.73 -17.36
N GLN A 255 8.76 -0.31 -18.10
CA GLN A 255 8.48 -0.18 -19.53
C GLN A 255 7.29 0.75 -19.81
N VAL A 256 6.21 0.66 -19.02
CA VAL A 256 5.04 1.55 -19.18
C VAL A 256 5.44 2.99 -18.83
N VAL A 257 6.16 3.19 -17.74
CA VAL A 257 6.59 4.51 -17.26
C VAL A 257 7.51 5.21 -18.26
N LYS A 258 8.51 4.49 -18.82
CA LYS A 258 9.41 5.03 -19.85
C LYS A 258 8.69 5.43 -21.13
N LYS A 259 7.66 4.68 -21.55
CA LYS A 259 6.84 5.04 -22.72
C LYS A 259 6.12 6.38 -22.57
N ASN A 260 5.88 6.82 -21.33
CA ASN A 260 5.24 8.08 -21.01
C ASN A 260 6.24 9.19 -20.62
N ASN A 261 7.55 8.97 -20.87
CA ASN A 261 8.63 9.90 -20.51
C ASN A 261 8.70 10.24 -19.01
N LEU A 262 8.33 9.28 -18.16
CA LEU A 262 8.44 9.38 -16.71
C LEU A 262 9.58 8.48 -16.19
N HIS A 263 9.93 8.66 -14.92
CA HIS A 263 10.91 7.86 -14.20
C HIS A 263 10.23 7.01 -13.12
N LEU A 264 10.58 5.72 -13.08
CA LEU A 264 10.07 4.80 -12.06
C LEU A 264 10.93 4.93 -10.80
N VAL A 265 10.29 5.21 -9.67
CA VAL A 265 10.94 5.24 -8.36
C VAL A 265 10.36 4.11 -7.51
N CYS A 266 11.22 3.18 -7.08
CA CYS A 266 10.83 2.11 -6.17
C CYS A 266 11.70 2.19 -4.92
N PRO A 267 11.11 2.39 -3.72
CA PRO A 267 11.88 2.30 -2.49
C PRO A 267 12.60 0.94 -2.36
N PRO A 268 13.67 0.87 -1.56
CA PRO A 268 14.26 -0.39 -1.14
C PRO A 268 13.18 -1.33 -0.58
N PRO A 269 13.26 -2.65 -0.83
CA PRO A 269 12.23 -3.60 -0.37
C PRO A 269 11.90 -3.51 1.13
N SER A 270 12.88 -3.21 1.98
CA SER A 270 12.69 -3.00 3.42
C SER A 270 11.81 -1.80 3.79
N LEU A 271 11.68 -0.83 2.88
CA LEU A 271 10.83 0.36 3.04
C LEU A 271 9.48 0.25 2.30
N CYS A 272 9.29 -0.79 1.47
CA CYS A 272 8.02 -1.02 0.76
C CYS A 272 6.94 -1.69 1.61
N THR A 273 7.34 -2.46 2.63
CA THR A 273 6.40 -3.07 3.60
C THR A 273 6.16 -2.13 4.78
N ASP A 274 5.09 -2.36 5.55
CA ASP A 274 4.78 -1.55 6.73
C ASP A 274 5.96 -1.48 7.70
N ASN A 275 6.41 -0.26 8.01
CA ASN A 275 7.56 -0.01 8.89
C ASN A 275 7.41 1.34 9.64
N GLY A 276 8.17 1.53 10.72
CA GLY A 276 8.14 2.80 11.48
C GLY A 276 8.82 3.97 10.76
N VAL A 277 9.74 3.70 9.84
CA VAL A 277 10.53 4.73 9.13
C VAL A 277 9.65 5.59 8.22
N MET A 278 8.71 4.98 7.48
CA MET A 278 7.79 5.74 6.62
C MET A 278 6.89 6.69 7.43
N VAL A 279 6.50 6.29 8.65
CA VAL A 279 5.67 7.09 9.55
C VAL A 279 6.50 8.25 10.11
N ALA A 280 7.72 7.97 10.57
CA ALA A 280 8.64 9.00 11.05
C ALA A 280 8.99 10.01 9.95
N TRP A 281 9.28 9.55 8.72
CA TRP A 281 9.59 10.43 7.59
C TRP A 281 8.42 11.34 7.23
N THR A 282 7.20 10.80 7.16
CA THR A 282 6.00 11.61 6.93
C THR A 282 5.78 12.62 8.05
N GLY A 283 6.03 12.21 9.30
CA GLY A 283 6.03 13.10 10.45
C GLY A 283 7.03 14.25 10.30
N ILE A 284 8.24 13.98 9.79
CA ILE A 284 9.25 15.02 9.50
C ILE A 284 8.77 15.98 8.41
N GLU A 285 8.18 15.47 7.32
CA GLU A 285 7.64 16.34 6.26
C GLU A 285 6.50 17.24 6.78
N GLN A 286 5.56 16.69 7.56
CA GLN A 286 4.47 17.46 8.18
C GLN A 286 4.99 18.48 9.21
N PHE A 287 5.94 18.07 10.06
CA PHE A 287 6.51 18.94 11.09
C PHE A 287 7.23 20.15 10.50
N ARG A 288 7.98 19.98 9.40
CA ARG A 288 8.70 21.05 8.70
C ARG A 288 7.79 22.13 8.12
N VAL A 289 6.54 21.79 7.80
CA VAL A 289 5.53 22.75 7.32
C VAL A 289 4.59 23.22 8.43
N GLY A 290 4.92 22.95 9.70
CA GLY A 290 4.15 23.39 10.85
C GLY A 290 2.84 22.62 11.09
N ARG A 291 2.68 21.43 10.50
CA ARG A 291 1.48 20.59 10.65
C ARG A 291 1.70 19.55 11.74
N PHE A 292 1.35 19.91 12.96
CA PHE A 292 1.38 19.04 14.14
C PHE A 292 0.37 19.54 15.18
N ASP A 293 -0.06 18.64 16.05
CA ASP A 293 -0.87 19.00 17.21
C ASP A 293 0.04 19.37 18.40
N PRO A 294 -0.41 20.27 19.29
CA PRO A 294 0.33 20.57 20.52
C PRO A 294 0.47 19.31 21.39
N PRO A 295 1.40 19.32 22.37
CA PRO A 295 1.59 18.20 23.28
C PRO A 295 0.27 17.80 23.96
N PRO A 296 -0.07 16.50 23.99
CA PRO A 296 -1.23 16.03 24.75
C PRO A 296 -0.99 16.16 26.26
N PRO A 297 -2.04 16.09 27.09
CA PRO A 297 -1.88 16.04 28.55
C PRO A 297 -0.95 14.88 28.97
N ALA A 298 -0.15 15.09 30.03
CA ALA A 298 0.72 14.06 30.59
C ALA A 298 -0.08 12.88 31.20
N GLU A 299 -1.28 13.17 31.72
CA GLU A 299 -2.24 12.19 32.20
C GLU A 299 -3.56 12.34 31.43
N GLU A 300 -4.07 11.24 30.89
CA GLU A 300 -5.35 11.17 30.20
C GLU A 300 -6.30 10.27 30.98
N SER A 301 -7.59 10.59 30.95
CA SER A 301 -8.61 9.74 31.55
C SER A 301 -8.68 8.38 30.86
N GLU A 302 -9.07 7.34 31.59
CA GLU A 302 -9.29 6.00 31.01
C GLU A 302 -10.37 6.02 29.91
N ASP A 303 -11.31 6.96 29.98
CA ASP A 303 -12.40 7.15 29.01
C ASP A 303 -12.01 8.03 27.81
N PHE A 304 -10.74 8.43 27.67
CA PHE A 304 -10.31 9.27 26.56
C PHE A 304 -10.52 8.58 25.21
N VAL A 305 -11.23 9.26 24.31
CA VAL A 305 -11.52 8.74 22.96
C VAL A 305 -10.42 9.19 22.00
N TYR A 306 -9.59 8.25 21.56
CA TYR A 306 -8.56 8.51 20.57
C TYR A 306 -9.16 8.81 19.18
N ASP A 307 -8.67 9.86 18.53
CA ASP A 307 -8.99 10.19 17.14
C ASP A 307 -8.28 9.22 16.18
N ILE A 308 -8.86 8.03 16.02
CA ILE A 308 -8.43 7.03 15.04
C ILE A 308 -9.43 6.98 13.89
N ARG A 309 -8.92 6.76 12.67
CA ARG A 309 -9.70 6.73 11.44
C ARG A 309 -9.49 5.40 10.72
N PRO A 310 -10.16 4.30 11.13
CA PRO A 310 -9.95 2.96 10.56
C PRO A 310 -10.19 2.91 9.04
N ARG A 311 -11.12 3.74 8.56
CA ARG A 311 -11.40 3.98 7.15
C ARG A 311 -11.19 5.46 6.86
N TRP A 312 -10.04 5.76 6.28
CA TRP A 312 -9.64 7.12 5.97
C TRP A 312 -9.17 7.17 4.51
N PRO A 313 -9.93 7.84 3.62
CA PRO A 313 -9.50 8.06 2.25
C PRO A 313 -8.30 9.02 2.21
N LEU A 314 -7.32 8.74 1.35
CA LEU A 314 -6.13 9.57 1.24
C LEU A 314 -6.42 10.90 0.52
N GLY A 315 -7.24 10.87 -0.53
CA GLY A 315 -7.51 12.03 -1.37
C GLY A 315 -8.88 11.99 -2.01
N GLU A 316 -9.17 13.03 -2.78
CA GLU A 316 -10.44 13.16 -3.49
C GLU A 316 -10.46 12.27 -4.74
N GLU A 317 -11.62 11.72 -5.06
CA GLU A 317 -11.79 10.86 -6.23
C GLU A 317 -11.84 11.68 -7.52
N HIS A 318 -10.97 11.32 -8.47
CA HIS A 318 -11.01 11.87 -9.80
C HIS A 318 -12.36 11.57 -10.47
N ALA A 319 -12.97 12.58 -11.10
CA ALA A 319 -14.32 12.47 -11.64
C ALA A 319 -14.47 11.33 -12.67
N GLU A 320 -13.48 11.14 -13.56
CA GLU A 320 -13.48 10.05 -14.54
C GLU A 320 -13.25 8.66 -13.89
N GLY A 321 -12.74 8.61 -12.66
CA GLY A 321 -12.48 7.36 -11.91
C GLY A 321 -13.67 6.83 -11.13
N ARG A 322 -14.80 7.56 -11.09
CA ARG A 322 -16.01 7.14 -10.39
C ARG A 322 -16.63 5.92 -11.09
N SER A 323 -16.55 4.77 -10.44
CA SER A 323 -17.22 3.55 -10.89
C SER A 323 -18.64 3.48 -10.35
N GLU A 324 -19.64 3.29 -11.22
CA GLU A 324 -21.03 2.98 -10.82
C GLU A 324 -21.12 1.70 -9.97
N ALA A 325 -20.14 0.79 -10.07
CA ALA A 325 -20.10 -0.47 -9.33
C ALA A 325 -19.79 -0.31 -7.82
N ARG A 326 -19.48 0.91 -7.36
CA ARG A 326 -19.37 1.22 -5.93
C ARG A 326 -20.76 1.31 -5.31
N SER A 327 -21.37 0.14 -5.12
CA SER A 327 -22.52 -0.02 -4.23
C SER A 327 -22.18 0.56 -2.86
N LEU A 328 -23.01 1.52 -2.45
CA LEU A 328 -23.09 2.18 -1.16
C LEU A 328 -22.76 1.25 0.02
N ARG A 329 -21.49 1.19 0.43
CA ARG A 329 -21.17 0.76 1.80
C ARG A 329 -21.48 1.93 2.72
N THR A 330 -22.67 1.90 3.30
CA THR A 330 -23.29 2.80 4.29
C THR A 330 -22.52 2.97 5.61
N ALA A 331 -21.21 2.70 5.65
CA ALA A 331 -20.38 2.99 6.80
C ALA A 331 -19.95 4.46 6.78
N ARG A 332 -19.85 5.10 7.96
CA ARG A 332 -19.27 6.45 8.08
C ARG A 332 -17.84 6.43 7.53
N ILE A 333 -17.62 7.07 6.39
CA ILE A 333 -16.30 7.33 5.82
C ILE A 333 -15.88 8.71 6.31
N HIS A 334 -14.70 8.81 6.92
CA HIS A 334 -14.16 10.12 7.29
C HIS A 334 -13.90 10.96 6.03
N PRO A 335 -13.97 12.30 6.09
CA PRO A 335 -13.45 13.14 5.02
C PRO A 335 -12.02 12.73 4.67
N SER A 336 -11.65 12.84 3.40
CA SER A 336 -10.30 12.48 2.97
C SER A 336 -9.25 13.32 3.70
N LEU A 337 -8.01 12.83 3.80
CA LEU A 337 -6.91 13.64 4.33
C LEU A 337 -6.83 14.98 3.58
N THR A 338 -6.95 14.98 2.25
CA THR A 338 -6.95 16.21 1.45
C THR A 338 -8.07 17.17 1.80
N SER A 339 -9.30 16.68 1.97
CA SER A 339 -10.42 17.51 2.43
C SER A 339 -10.15 18.14 3.80
N LEU A 340 -9.59 17.37 4.75
CA LEU A 340 -9.27 17.87 6.09
C LEU A 340 -8.17 18.94 6.07
N VAL A 341 -7.11 18.72 5.29
CA VAL A 341 -6.01 19.68 5.15
C VAL A 341 -6.50 20.98 4.48
N GLN A 342 -7.32 20.88 3.44
CA GLN A 342 -7.90 22.06 2.78
C GLN A 342 -8.80 22.86 3.73
N ALA A 343 -9.65 22.19 4.51
CA ALA A 343 -10.52 22.85 5.49
C ALA A 343 -9.71 23.57 6.59
N SER A 344 -8.61 22.97 7.06
CA SER A 344 -7.73 23.59 8.05
C SER A 344 -7.03 24.84 7.50
N LEU A 345 -6.56 24.81 6.26
CA LEU A 345 -5.94 25.97 5.61
C LEU A 345 -6.92 27.13 5.42
N GLN A 346 -8.20 26.85 5.13
CA GLN A 346 -9.24 27.87 5.02
C GLN A 346 -9.61 28.51 6.36
N GLN A 347 -9.43 27.82 7.49
CA GLN A 347 -9.68 28.37 8.82
C GLN A 347 -8.54 29.27 9.35
N GLN A 348 -7.36 29.21 8.71
CA GLN A 348 -6.18 30.00 9.05
C GLN A 348 -6.04 31.30 8.22
N GLN A 349 -6.88 31.48 7.20
CA GLN A 349 -7.00 32.71 6.39
C GLN A 349 -8.16 33.56 6.91
#